data_AF-A0A8H6H583-F1
#
_entry.id   AF-A0A8H6H583-F1
#
_cell.length_a   1.000
_cell.length_b   1.000
_cell.length_c   1.000
_cell.angle_alpha   90.00
_cell.angle_beta   90.00
_cell.angle_gamma   90.00
#
_symmetry.space_group_name_H-M   'P 1'
#
loop_
_entity.id
_entity.type
_entity.pdbx_description
1 polymer ?
#
loop_
_entity_poly.entity_id
_entity_poly.type
_entity_poly.pdbx_seq_one_letter_code
_entity_poly.pdbx_strand_id
1 'polypeptide(L)'
;MHGILSLAALHLAYRHPADKPRLVCIAAYHHNIALRGFQQGIIQMNDDNSDALFVFSSLNIVYVLAFFGPLSDNSSADRKSRILGDGWIPAIRGVDAVLHPAYERVCRGPLDDLTRIGNWNKLDPDKQSVVHDDHFRSIQLVWEGSKDARIYDEALYLLRKANAYMKQFETMSSEARAEWGYNQDWSAPYIWLHATSNEYLEMLQQRQPPALLIFAYFGALTYALDGFWFMEGWGRSIVVIADELLGGYYDRWMKWPKDIISIKDCII
;
A
#
# COMPACT_ATOMS: atom_id res chain seq x y z
N MET A 1 5.19 -3.66 -22.91
CA MET A 1 4.72 -2.46 -23.66
C MET A 1 3.35 -1.97 -23.20
N HIS A 2 2.27 -2.76 -23.33
CA HIS A 2 0.90 -2.28 -22.99
C HIS A 2 0.74 -1.79 -21.54
N GLY A 3 1.41 -2.38 -20.55
CA GLY A 3 1.38 -1.89 -19.16
C GLY A 3 1.95 -0.46 -18.99
N ILE A 4 2.97 -0.11 -19.77
CA ILE A 4 3.54 1.25 -19.78
C ILE A 4 2.54 2.22 -20.42
N LEU A 5 1.91 1.83 -21.54
CA LEU A 5 0.90 2.65 -22.21
C LEU A 5 -0.33 2.89 -21.33
N SER A 6 -0.77 1.88 -20.55
CA SER A 6 -1.87 2.07 -19.61
C SER A 6 -1.54 3.09 -18.53
N LEU A 7 -0.32 3.06 -17.97
CA LEU A 7 0.11 4.04 -16.98
C LEU A 7 0.27 5.44 -17.56
N ALA A 8 0.84 5.55 -18.76
CA ALA A 8 0.95 6.83 -19.46
C ALA A 8 -0.44 7.46 -19.67
N ALA A 9 -1.42 6.66 -20.10
CA ALA A 9 -2.80 7.12 -20.26
C ALA A 9 -3.46 7.53 -18.92
N LEU A 10 -3.25 6.78 -17.82
CA LEU A 10 -3.75 7.18 -16.49
C LEU A 10 -3.11 8.47 -16.00
N HIS A 11 -1.79 8.62 -16.16
CA HIS A 11 -1.11 9.84 -15.76
C HIS A 11 -1.59 11.04 -16.59
N LEU A 12 -1.83 10.87 -17.90
CA LEU A 12 -2.47 11.90 -18.72
C LEU A 12 -3.89 12.22 -18.22
N ALA A 13 -4.68 11.22 -17.83
CA ALA A 13 -6.02 11.44 -17.26
C ALA A 13 -5.96 12.29 -15.99
N TYR A 14 -4.96 12.04 -15.14
CA TYR A 14 -4.69 12.82 -13.93
C TYR A 14 -4.29 14.28 -14.26
N ARG A 15 -3.43 14.48 -15.27
CA ARG A 15 -2.97 15.81 -15.69
C ARG A 15 -4.01 16.61 -16.48
N HIS A 16 -4.98 15.93 -17.11
CA HIS A 16 -5.99 16.54 -17.98
C HIS A 16 -7.41 16.12 -17.58
N PRO A 17 -7.98 16.69 -16.49
CA PRO A 17 -9.29 16.30 -15.97
C PRO A 17 -10.44 16.37 -16.98
N ALA A 18 -10.37 17.30 -17.95
CA ALA A 18 -11.36 17.43 -19.02
C ALA A 18 -11.46 16.18 -19.92
N ASP A 19 -10.34 15.48 -20.10
CA ASP A 19 -10.24 14.28 -20.92
C ASP A 19 -10.26 12.98 -20.08
N LYS A 20 -10.42 13.10 -18.75
CA LYS A 20 -10.33 11.97 -17.80
C LYS A 20 -11.15 10.75 -18.25
N PRO A 21 -12.45 10.86 -18.61
CA PRO A 21 -13.25 9.68 -18.97
C PRO A 21 -12.68 8.93 -20.18
N ARG A 22 -12.23 9.67 -21.21
CA ARG A 22 -11.64 9.11 -22.43
C ARG A 22 -10.28 8.46 -22.14
N LEU A 23 -9.42 9.13 -21.38
CA LEU A 23 -8.07 8.65 -21.08
C LEU A 23 -8.08 7.46 -20.12
N VAL A 24 -8.99 7.43 -19.14
CA VAL A 24 -9.22 6.25 -18.28
C VAL A 24 -9.69 5.05 -19.11
N CYS A 25 -10.55 5.26 -20.11
CA CYS A 25 -10.96 4.19 -21.03
C CYS A 25 -9.78 3.64 -21.85
N ILE A 26 -8.92 4.52 -22.39
CA ILE A 26 -7.70 4.12 -23.10
C ILE A 26 -6.75 3.36 -22.18
N ALA A 27 -6.58 3.84 -20.95
CA ALA A 27 -5.76 3.16 -19.96
C ALA A 27 -6.27 1.75 -19.67
N ALA A 28 -7.57 1.58 -19.43
CA ALA A 28 -8.21 0.29 -19.21
C ALA A 28 -8.08 -0.64 -20.43
N TYR A 29 -8.17 -0.11 -21.65
CA TYR A 29 -7.95 -0.88 -22.86
C TYR A 29 -6.53 -1.47 -22.92
N HIS A 30 -5.50 -0.65 -22.73
CA HIS A 30 -4.12 -1.13 -22.72
C HIS A 30 -3.86 -2.07 -21.54
N HIS A 31 -4.42 -1.77 -20.37
CA HIS A 31 -4.26 -2.58 -19.17
C HIS A 31 -4.82 -4.00 -19.39
N ASN A 32 -6.02 -4.13 -19.97
CA ASN A 32 -6.61 -5.43 -20.28
C ASN A 32 -5.77 -6.27 -21.24
N ILE A 33 -5.15 -5.64 -22.25
CA ILE A 33 -4.23 -6.35 -23.16
C ILE A 33 -2.99 -6.83 -22.40
N ALA A 34 -2.41 -5.96 -21.58
CA ALA A 34 -1.23 -6.29 -20.79
C ALA A 34 -1.51 -7.43 -19.80
N LEU A 35 -2.66 -7.39 -19.12
CA LEU A 35 -3.09 -8.41 -18.17
C LEU A 35 -3.28 -9.79 -18.83
N ARG A 36 -3.87 -9.84 -20.03
CA ARG A 36 -3.98 -11.10 -20.80
C ARG A 36 -2.60 -11.67 -21.16
N GLY A 37 -1.68 -10.81 -21.61
CA GLY A 37 -0.30 -11.21 -21.90
C GLY A 37 0.43 -11.72 -20.65
N PHE A 38 0.23 -11.04 -19.52
CA PHE A 38 0.78 -11.45 -18.22
C PHE A 38 0.26 -12.84 -17.78
N GLN A 39 -1.06 -13.07 -17.88
CA GLN A 39 -1.67 -14.36 -17.56
C GLN A 39 -1.11 -15.50 -18.43
N GLN A 40 -0.91 -15.26 -19.72
CA GLN A 40 -0.27 -16.23 -20.61
C GLN A 40 1.20 -16.45 -20.27
N GLY A 41 1.93 -15.39 -19.93
CA GLY A 41 3.34 -15.47 -19.54
C GLY A 41 3.58 -16.26 -18.26
N ILE A 42 2.67 -16.16 -17.27
CA ILE A 42 2.75 -16.97 -16.04
C ILE A 42 2.67 -18.47 -16.33
N ILE A 43 1.79 -18.89 -17.25
CA ILE A 43 1.62 -20.32 -17.60
C ILE A 43 2.92 -20.90 -18.17
N GLN A 44 3.76 -20.07 -18.80
CA GLN A 44 5.02 -20.46 -19.44
C GLN A 44 6.22 -19.74 -18.80
N MET A 45 6.20 -19.57 -17.48
CA MET A 45 7.23 -18.80 -16.78
C MET A 45 8.62 -19.46 -16.88
N ASN A 46 9.59 -18.70 -17.37
CA ASN A 46 10.99 -19.09 -17.54
C ASN A 46 11.94 -17.91 -17.28
N ASP A 47 13.24 -18.10 -17.49
CA ASP A 47 14.23 -17.06 -17.23
C ASP A 47 14.09 -15.86 -18.19
N ASP A 48 13.67 -16.10 -19.44
CA ASP A 48 13.54 -15.07 -20.47
C ASP A 48 12.38 -14.09 -20.22
N ASN A 49 11.34 -14.52 -19.50
CA ASN A 49 10.13 -13.71 -19.26
C ASN A 49 9.93 -13.27 -17.81
N SER A 50 10.71 -13.78 -16.84
CA SER A 50 10.54 -13.46 -15.42
C SER A 50 10.69 -11.97 -15.12
N ASP A 51 11.67 -11.31 -15.74
CA ASP A 51 11.87 -9.85 -15.58
C ASP A 51 10.68 -9.05 -16.13
N ALA A 52 10.15 -9.44 -17.29
CA ALA A 52 9.01 -8.77 -17.89
C ALA A 52 7.72 -8.94 -17.07
N LEU A 53 7.52 -10.14 -16.50
CA LEU A 53 6.41 -10.43 -15.58
C LEU A 53 6.53 -9.59 -14.32
N PHE A 54 7.73 -9.52 -13.71
CA PHE A 54 7.97 -8.70 -12.53
C PHE A 54 7.72 -7.21 -12.79
N VAL A 55 8.28 -6.67 -13.88
CA VAL A 55 8.06 -5.26 -14.26
C VAL A 55 6.58 -4.98 -14.46
N PHE A 56 5.85 -5.82 -15.19
CA PHE A 56 4.41 -5.61 -15.36
C PHE A 56 3.67 -5.57 -14.02
N SER A 57 4.03 -6.43 -13.08
CA SER A 57 3.44 -6.46 -11.75
C SER A 57 3.71 -5.20 -10.94
N SER A 58 4.94 -4.68 -10.97
CA SER A 58 5.26 -3.38 -10.38
C SER A 58 4.44 -2.25 -11.00
N LEU A 59 4.28 -2.25 -12.33
CA LEU A 59 3.44 -1.26 -13.03
C LEU A 59 1.95 -1.43 -12.69
N ASN A 60 1.48 -2.67 -12.48
CA ASN A 60 0.11 -2.97 -12.10
C ASN A 60 -0.25 -2.37 -10.74
N ILE A 61 0.66 -2.39 -9.76
CA ILE A 61 0.44 -1.75 -8.45
C ILE A 61 0.12 -0.27 -8.63
N VAL A 62 0.94 0.46 -9.40
CA VAL A 62 0.73 1.88 -9.70
C VAL A 62 -0.60 2.10 -10.43
N TYR A 63 -0.92 1.23 -11.40
CA TYR A 63 -2.17 1.32 -12.15
C TYR A 63 -3.39 1.17 -11.24
N VAL A 64 -3.39 0.15 -10.39
CA VAL A 64 -4.50 -0.15 -9.46
C VAL A 64 -4.70 1.01 -8.49
N LEU A 65 -3.64 1.52 -7.86
CA LEU A 65 -3.72 2.63 -6.91
C LEU A 65 -4.24 3.92 -7.55
N ALA A 66 -3.79 4.22 -8.77
CA ALA A 66 -4.28 5.38 -9.51
C ALA A 66 -5.76 5.22 -9.92
N PHE A 67 -6.13 4.07 -10.47
CA PHE A 67 -7.47 3.78 -10.97
C PHE A 67 -8.52 3.75 -9.84
N PHE A 68 -8.21 3.08 -8.73
CA PHE A 68 -9.08 3.00 -7.57
C PHE A 68 -8.97 4.20 -6.64
N GLY A 69 -8.05 5.14 -6.86
CA GLY A 69 -7.83 6.29 -6.00
C GLY A 69 -8.21 7.60 -6.71
N PRO A 70 -7.24 8.45 -7.08
CA PRO A 70 -7.46 9.77 -7.69
C PRO A 70 -8.35 9.78 -8.92
N LEU A 71 -8.37 8.67 -9.68
CA LEU A 71 -9.13 8.57 -10.93
C LEU A 71 -10.49 7.90 -10.77
N SER A 72 -10.85 7.44 -9.57
CA SER A 72 -12.16 6.86 -9.29
C SER A 72 -13.26 7.95 -9.28
N ASP A 73 -14.50 7.55 -9.56
CA ASP A 73 -15.66 8.44 -9.46
C ASP A 73 -16.33 8.27 -8.08
N ASN A 74 -16.68 9.39 -7.45
CA ASN A 74 -17.01 9.47 -6.02
C ASN A 74 -18.49 9.14 -5.69
N SER A 75 -18.97 7.93 -5.98
CA SER A 75 -20.25 7.48 -5.41
C SER A 75 -20.07 7.02 -3.94
N SER A 76 -20.99 7.39 -3.03
CA SER A 76 -20.75 7.29 -1.58
C SER A 76 -20.77 5.86 -1.02
N ALA A 77 -21.66 5.00 -1.51
CA ALA A 77 -21.77 3.60 -1.07
C ALA A 77 -20.57 2.77 -1.54
N ASP A 78 -20.14 3.00 -2.79
CA ASP A 78 -18.95 2.35 -3.37
C ASP A 78 -17.66 2.87 -2.72
N ARG A 79 -17.62 4.15 -2.30
CA ARG A 79 -16.44 4.77 -1.68
C ARG A 79 -15.96 4.04 -0.44
N LYS A 80 -16.83 3.63 0.48
CA LYS A 80 -16.40 2.97 1.74
C LYS A 80 -15.71 1.64 1.46
N SER A 81 -16.37 0.78 0.70
CA SER A 81 -15.85 -0.51 0.27
C SER A 81 -14.56 -0.38 -0.55
N ARG A 82 -14.54 0.55 -1.51
CA ARG A 82 -13.33 0.86 -2.28
C ARG A 82 -12.15 1.23 -1.40
N ILE A 83 -12.34 2.14 -0.44
CA ILE A 83 -11.27 2.61 0.45
C ILE A 83 -10.81 1.51 1.42
N LEU A 84 -11.74 0.68 1.93
CA LEU A 84 -11.41 -0.45 2.82
C LEU A 84 -10.74 -1.65 2.11
N GLY A 85 -10.59 -1.59 0.79
CA GLY A 85 -9.75 -2.55 0.08
C GLY A 85 -10.46 -3.61 -0.74
N ASP A 86 -11.79 -3.57 -0.88
CA ASP A 86 -12.56 -4.63 -1.54
C ASP A 86 -12.05 -4.93 -2.97
N GLY A 87 -11.60 -3.90 -3.70
CA GLY A 87 -11.07 -4.05 -5.07
C GLY A 87 -9.55 -4.05 -5.18
N TRP A 88 -8.89 -3.08 -4.55
CA TRP A 88 -7.48 -2.80 -4.82
C TRP A 88 -6.52 -3.71 -4.05
N ILE A 89 -6.86 -4.14 -2.82
CA ILE A 89 -6.01 -5.05 -2.04
C ILE A 89 -5.91 -6.42 -2.72
N PRO A 90 -7.01 -7.09 -3.13
CA PRO A 90 -6.94 -8.33 -3.88
C PRO A 90 -6.21 -8.16 -5.23
N ALA A 91 -6.41 -7.04 -5.92
CA ALA A 91 -5.76 -6.79 -7.21
C ALA A 91 -4.23 -6.66 -7.08
N ILE A 92 -3.73 -6.07 -5.98
CA ILE A 92 -2.30 -6.01 -5.67
C ILE A 92 -1.78 -7.38 -5.22
N ARG A 93 -2.42 -8.02 -4.24
CA ARG A 93 -1.93 -9.29 -3.65
C ARG A 93 -2.05 -10.49 -4.59
N GLY A 94 -3.05 -10.51 -5.48
CA GLY A 94 -3.27 -11.61 -6.41
C GLY A 94 -2.14 -11.77 -7.43
N VAL A 95 -1.45 -10.68 -7.75
CA VAL A 95 -0.30 -10.67 -8.65
C VAL A 95 0.96 -11.21 -7.97
N ASP A 96 1.13 -11.00 -6.67
CA ASP A 96 2.28 -11.51 -5.92
C ASP A 96 2.25 -13.03 -5.75
N ALA A 97 1.07 -13.58 -5.46
CA ALA A 97 0.91 -15.02 -5.23
C ALA A 97 1.39 -15.88 -6.42
N VAL A 98 1.31 -15.34 -7.63
CA VAL A 98 1.71 -16.01 -8.87
C VAL A 98 3.16 -15.75 -9.27
N LEU A 99 3.85 -14.81 -8.61
CA LEU A 99 5.20 -14.37 -8.98
C LEU A 99 6.33 -14.90 -8.10
N HIS A 100 6.05 -15.69 -7.07
CA HIS A 100 7.11 -16.23 -6.20
C HIS A 100 8.28 -16.89 -6.98
N PRO A 101 8.06 -17.72 -8.02
CA PRO A 101 9.15 -18.30 -8.81
C PRO A 101 9.87 -17.29 -9.71
N ALA A 102 9.18 -16.25 -10.18
CA ALA A 102 9.79 -15.17 -10.93
C ALA A 102 10.67 -14.31 -10.01
N TYR A 103 10.22 -14.06 -8.77
CA TYR A 103 10.94 -13.25 -7.80
C TYR A 103 12.33 -13.80 -7.48
N GLU A 104 12.46 -15.12 -7.23
CA GLU A 104 13.77 -15.74 -6.98
C GLU A 104 14.78 -15.55 -8.12
N ARG A 105 14.29 -15.54 -9.36
CA ARG A 105 15.09 -15.31 -10.57
C ARG A 105 15.49 -13.83 -10.70
N VAL A 106 14.51 -12.94 -10.57
CA VAL A 106 14.67 -11.47 -10.68
C VAL A 106 15.69 -10.97 -9.64
N CYS A 107 15.68 -11.54 -8.43
CA CYS A 107 16.66 -11.20 -7.39
C CYS A 107 18.12 -11.53 -7.74
N ARG A 108 18.38 -12.31 -8.80
CA ARG A 108 19.72 -12.66 -9.30
C ARG A 108 20.01 -12.00 -10.65
N GLY A 109 19.04 -11.26 -11.18
CA GLY A 109 19.08 -10.65 -12.51
C GLY A 109 19.37 -9.15 -12.46
N PRO A 110 19.20 -8.45 -13.60
CA PRO A 110 19.48 -7.02 -13.72
C PRO A 110 18.49 -6.12 -12.95
N LEU A 111 17.41 -6.69 -12.41
CA LEU A 111 16.39 -5.99 -11.65
C LEU A 111 16.49 -6.25 -10.13
N ASP A 112 17.62 -6.80 -9.65
CA ASP A 112 17.80 -7.11 -8.22
C ASP A 112 17.64 -5.88 -7.31
N ASP A 113 18.04 -4.70 -7.77
CA ASP A 113 17.88 -3.44 -7.05
C ASP A 113 16.40 -3.07 -6.80
N LEU A 114 15.47 -3.60 -7.61
CA LEU A 114 14.02 -3.46 -7.40
C LEU A 114 13.44 -4.50 -6.44
N THR A 115 14.20 -5.54 -6.07
CA THR A 115 13.76 -6.59 -5.13
C THR A 115 14.36 -6.42 -3.74
N ARG A 116 15.46 -5.67 -3.61
CA ARG A 116 16.07 -5.34 -2.32
C ARG A 116 15.09 -4.58 -1.44
N ILE A 117 14.96 -4.98 -0.18
CA ILE A 117 14.14 -4.33 0.86
C ILE A 117 14.99 -3.95 2.08
N GLY A 118 16.27 -3.65 1.83
CA GLY A 118 17.23 -3.25 2.85
C GLY A 118 17.31 -4.23 4.03
N ASN A 119 17.23 -3.69 5.24
CA ASN A 119 17.26 -4.46 6.48
C ASN A 119 15.90 -5.02 6.93
N TRP A 120 14.83 -4.93 6.12
CA TRP A 120 13.46 -5.25 6.55
C TRP A 120 13.39 -6.59 7.30
N ASN A 121 13.95 -7.66 6.76
CA ASN A 121 13.89 -8.99 7.39
C ASN A 121 14.59 -9.07 8.76
N LYS A 122 15.55 -8.20 9.03
CA LYS A 122 16.31 -8.13 10.29
C LYS A 122 15.76 -7.08 11.26
N LEU A 123 14.93 -6.16 10.78
CA LEU A 123 14.37 -5.08 11.59
C LEU A 123 13.37 -5.65 12.60
N ASP A 124 13.59 -5.29 13.86
CA ASP A 124 12.74 -5.65 14.99
C ASP A 124 12.23 -4.35 15.64
N PRO A 125 10.93 -4.00 15.47
CA PRO A 125 10.38 -2.73 15.97
C PRO A 125 10.43 -2.62 17.50
N ASP A 126 10.48 -3.73 18.24
CA ASP A 126 10.55 -3.69 19.70
C ASP A 126 11.94 -3.30 20.24
N LYS A 127 12.97 -3.35 19.38
CA LYS A 127 14.34 -2.92 19.70
C LYS A 127 14.66 -1.52 19.20
N GLN A 128 13.75 -0.88 18.48
CA GLN A 128 13.97 0.46 17.94
C GLN A 128 13.38 1.52 18.87
N SER A 129 14.11 2.62 19.08
CA SER A 129 13.54 3.82 19.70
C SER A 129 12.92 4.69 18.61
N VAL A 130 11.66 4.42 18.30
CA VAL A 130 10.91 5.18 17.29
C VAL A 130 9.99 6.17 18.00
N VAL A 131 10.15 7.45 17.69
CA VAL A 131 9.26 8.50 18.22
C VAL A 131 7.82 8.16 17.84
N HIS A 132 6.90 8.31 18.80
CA HIS A 132 5.46 8.04 18.62
C HIS A 132 5.06 6.55 18.50
N ASP A 133 5.95 5.57 18.71
CA ASP A 133 5.56 4.15 18.78
C ASP A 133 4.53 3.86 19.89
N ASP A 134 4.51 4.66 20.96
CA ASP A 134 3.53 4.57 22.04
C ASP A 134 2.08 4.68 21.53
N HIS A 135 1.83 5.48 20.48
CA HIS A 135 0.49 5.57 19.89
C HIS A 135 0.08 4.25 19.24
N PHE A 136 1.00 3.53 18.60
CA PHE A 136 0.73 2.21 18.02
C PHE A 136 0.52 1.16 19.10
N ARG A 137 1.32 1.17 20.17
CA ARG A 137 1.14 0.23 21.28
C ARG A 137 -0.19 0.46 22.02
N SER A 138 -0.61 1.71 22.16
CA SER A 138 -1.83 2.06 22.89
C SER A 138 -3.11 1.47 22.31
N ILE A 139 -3.14 1.16 21.01
CA ILE A 139 -4.33 0.58 20.37
C ILE A 139 -4.53 -0.88 20.71
N GLN A 140 -3.51 -1.59 21.20
CA GLN A 140 -3.64 -3.00 21.65
C GLN A 140 -4.70 -3.18 22.74
N LEU A 141 -4.92 -2.15 23.56
CA LEU A 141 -5.95 -2.12 24.60
C LEU A 141 -7.37 -2.31 24.04
N VAL A 142 -7.59 -2.05 22.74
CA VAL A 142 -8.92 -2.19 22.10
C VAL A 142 -9.33 -3.66 21.94
N TRP A 143 -8.36 -4.57 21.79
CA TRP A 143 -8.62 -6.00 21.60
C TRP A 143 -8.04 -6.87 22.72
N GLU A 144 -7.74 -6.27 23.87
CA GLU A 144 -7.30 -7.00 25.06
C GLU A 144 -8.38 -8.00 25.48
N GLY A 145 -8.02 -9.28 25.55
CA GLY A 145 -8.96 -10.36 25.85
C GLY A 145 -9.83 -10.83 24.68
N SER A 146 -9.64 -10.30 23.47
CA SER A 146 -10.26 -10.83 22.26
C SER A 146 -9.71 -12.22 21.91
N LYS A 147 -10.58 -13.12 21.45
CA LYS A 147 -10.16 -14.43 20.90
C LYS A 147 -9.28 -14.28 19.64
N ASP A 148 -9.43 -13.17 18.93
CA ASP A 148 -8.74 -12.87 17.68
C ASP A 148 -7.51 -11.97 17.90
N ALA A 149 -7.11 -11.72 19.16
CA ALA A 149 -6.03 -10.80 19.53
C ALA A 149 -4.73 -11.06 18.74
N ARG A 150 -4.36 -12.33 18.54
CA ARG A 150 -3.17 -12.72 17.79
C ARG A 150 -3.15 -12.17 16.36
N ILE A 151 -4.30 -12.14 15.68
CA ILE A 151 -4.41 -11.63 14.30
C ILE A 151 -4.11 -10.12 14.27
N TYR A 152 -4.67 -9.38 15.23
CA TYR A 152 -4.46 -7.95 15.36
C TYR A 152 -3.04 -7.60 15.81
N ASP A 153 -2.46 -8.38 16.74
CA ASP A 153 -1.08 -8.19 17.21
C ASP A 153 -0.06 -8.41 16.09
N GLU A 154 -0.26 -9.42 15.23
CA GLU A 154 0.60 -9.66 14.07
C GLU A 154 0.54 -8.50 13.08
N ALA A 155 -0.68 -8.07 12.70
CA ALA A 155 -0.87 -6.94 11.78
C ALA A 155 -0.29 -5.64 12.36
N LEU A 156 -0.49 -5.39 13.66
CA LEU A 156 0.09 -4.22 14.34
C LEU A 156 1.61 -4.30 14.41
N TYR A 157 2.18 -5.47 14.73
CA TYR A 157 3.64 -5.66 14.78
C TYR A 157 4.28 -5.32 13.43
N LEU A 158 3.71 -5.84 12.34
CA LEU A 158 4.16 -5.52 10.98
C LEU A 158 4.02 -4.02 10.68
N LEU A 159 2.96 -3.36 11.17
CA LEU A 159 2.74 -1.94 10.92
C LEU A 159 3.73 -1.07 11.69
N ARG A 160 4.04 -1.45 12.94
CA ARG A 160 5.10 -0.84 13.75
C ARG A 160 6.47 -1.01 13.10
N LYS A 161 6.72 -2.19 12.51
CA LYS A 161 7.90 -2.46 11.71
C LYS A 161 7.96 -1.58 10.46
N ALA A 162 6.84 -1.36 9.78
CA ALA A 162 6.74 -0.41 8.66
C ALA A 162 7.09 1.03 9.09
N ASN A 163 6.52 1.50 10.20
CA ASN A 163 6.84 2.82 10.75
C ASN A 163 8.33 2.94 11.10
N ALA A 164 8.90 1.95 11.80
CA ALA A 164 10.33 1.92 12.13
C ALA A 164 11.22 1.94 10.88
N TYR A 165 10.84 1.17 9.86
CA TYR A 165 11.56 1.12 8.58
C TYR A 165 11.50 2.46 7.86
N MET A 166 10.37 3.16 7.85
CA MET A 166 10.26 4.51 7.27
C MET A 166 11.12 5.53 8.04
N LYS A 167 11.03 5.51 9.37
CA LYS A 167 11.70 6.49 10.23
C LYS A 167 13.22 6.43 10.18
N GLN A 168 13.82 5.28 9.95
CA GLN A 168 15.28 5.19 9.81
C GLN A 168 15.82 6.01 8.63
N PHE A 169 15.01 6.24 7.59
CA PHE A 169 15.44 7.03 6.44
C PHE A 169 15.59 8.51 6.80
N GLU A 170 14.79 9.07 7.73
CA GLU A 170 14.85 10.49 8.12
C GLU A 170 16.25 10.92 8.57
N THR A 171 17.03 10.01 9.15
CA THR A 171 18.39 10.26 9.65
C THR A 171 19.50 9.62 8.80
N MET A 172 19.15 8.87 7.76
CA MET A 172 20.12 8.12 6.94
C MET A 172 20.79 9.03 5.90
N SER A 173 22.11 8.87 5.72
CA SER A 173 22.85 9.63 4.69
C SER A 173 22.46 9.21 3.28
N SER A 174 22.69 10.08 2.30
CA SER A 174 22.34 9.82 0.89
C SER A 174 23.09 8.60 0.33
N GLU A 175 24.34 8.40 0.75
CA GLU A 175 25.19 7.28 0.35
C GLU A 175 24.63 5.96 0.91
N ALA A 176 24.28 5.93 2.19
CA ALA A 176 23.68 4.76 2.82
C ALA A 176 22.30 4.42 2.22
N ARG A 177 21.50 5.44 1.86
CA ARG A 177 20.23 5.22 1.15
C ARG A 177 20.43 4.61 -0.23
N ALA A 178 21.46 5.02 -0.97
CA ALA A 178 21.74 4.50 -2.31
C ALA A 178 22.12 3.01 -2.28
N GLU A 179 22.80 2.54 -1.22
CA GLU A 179 23.14 1.12 -1.04
C GLU A 179 21.92 0.21 -0.87
N TRP A 180 20.78 0.75 -0.45
CA TRP A 180 19.57 -0.01 -0.17
C TRP A 180 18.68 -0.22 -1.40
N GLY A 181 19.13 0.27 -2.55
CA GLY A 181 18.43 0.14 -3.82
C GLY A 181 17.20 1.05 -3.91
N TYR A 182 16.19 0.58 -4.64
CA TYR A 182 15.04 1.41 -5.00
C TYR A 182 13.95 1.46 -3.91
N ASN A 183 13.75 0.35 -3.18
CA ASN A 183 12.69 0.24 -2.16
C ASN A 183 13.14 0.86 -0.84
N GLN A 184 12.90 2.17 -0.72
CA GLN A 184 13.22 2.98 0.45
C GLN A 184 12.00 3.13 1.38
N ASP A 185 11.88 4.25 2.09
CA ASP A 185 10.76 4.54 2.99
C ASP A 185 9.39 4.33 2.35
N TRP A 186 9.23 4.71 1.08
CA TRP A 186 7.96 4.58 0.36
C TRP A 186 7.45 3.14 0.22
N SER A 187 8.34 2.13 0.27
CA SER A 187 7.94 0.72 0.08
C SER A 187 7.34 0.10 1.33
N ALA A 188 7.61 0.64 2.53
CA ALA A 188 7.24 0.00 3.80
C ALA A 188 5.72 -0.24 3.97
N PRO A 189 4.83 0.73 3.67
CA PRO A 189 3.39 0.49 3.72
C PRO A 189 2.95 -0.61 2.74
N TYR A 190 3.56 -0.71 1.56
CA TYR A 190 3.25 -1.78 0.63
C TYR A 190 3.73 -3.13 1.15
N ILE A 191 4.95 -3.21 1.67
CA ILE A 191 5.47 -4.45 2.29
C ILE A 191 4.53 -4.92 3.40
N TRP A 192 4.02 -4.00 4.23
CA TRP A 192 2.98 -4.31 5.23
C TRP A 192 1.74 -4.92 4.61
N LEU A 193 1.19 -4.29 3.56
CA LEU A 193 -0.01 -4.77 2.87
C LEU A 193 0.16 -6.19 2.33
N HIS A 194 1.34 -6.51 1.81
CA HIS A 194 1.66 -7.84 1.28
C HIS A 194 1.88 -8.87 2.39
N ALA A 195 2.55 -8.47 3.49
CA ALA A 195 2.92 -9.35 4.59
C ALA A 195 1.76 -9.66 5.56
N THR A 196 0.78 -8.77 5.67
CA THR A 196 -0.36 -8.95 6.57
C THR A 196 -1.22 -10.16 6.17
N SER A 197 -1.73 -10.90 7.15
CA SER A 197 -2.47 -12.15 6.96
C SER A 197 -3.81 -11.95 6.23
N ASN A 198 -4.33 -13.01 5.60
CA ASN A 198 -5.64 -12.98 4.96
C ASN A 198 -6.75 -12.85 6.02
N GLU A 199 -6.55 -13.45 7.19
CA GLU A 199 -7.44 -13.40 8.34
C GLU A 199 -7.63 -11.95 8.82
N TYR A 200 -6.55 -11.15 8.88
CA TYR A 200 -6.69 -9.72 9.20
C TYR A 200 -7.51 -8.98 8.13
N LEU A 201 -7.26 -9.25 6.84
CA LEU A 201 -8.01 -8.61 5.77
C LEU A 201 -9.49 -8.98 5.81
N GLU A 202 -9.82 -10.22 6.17
CA GLU A 202 -11.20 -10.64 6.42
C GLU A 202 -11.83 -9.85 7.57
N MET A 203 -11.12 -9.62 8.67
CA MET A 203 -11.59 -8.76 9.76
C MET A 203 -11.80 -7.32 9.31
N LEU A 204 -10.94 -6.78 8.44
CA LEU A 204 -11.08 -5.45 7.85
C LEU A 204 -12.32 -5.36 6.96
N GLN A 205 -12.54 -6.36 6.10
CA GLN A 205 -13.71 -6.48 5.22
C GLN A 205 -15.02 -6.60 6.03
N GLN A 206 -14.98 -7.34 7.13
CA GLN A 206 -16.08 -7.42 8.12
C GLN A 206 -16.22 -6.16 8.96
N ARG A 207 -15.36 -5.14 8.76
CA ARG A 207 -15.37 -3.85 9.45
C ARG A 207 -15.24 -4.00 10.96
N GLN A 208 -14.45 -4.97 11.41
CA GLN A 208 -14.17 -5.16 12.82
C GLN A 208 -13.42 -3.93 13.36
N PRO A 209 -13.83 -3.35 14.50
CA PRO A 209 -13.21 -2.11 15.00
C PRO A 209 -11.69 -2.18 15.20
N PRO A 210 -11.09 -3.27 15.76
CA PRO A 210 -9.64 -3.38 15.84
C PRO A 210 -8.95 -3.33 14.47
N ALA A 211 -9.54 -3.99 13.46
CA ALA A 211 -9.01 -4.01 12.10
C ALA A 211 -9.03 -2.62 11.46
N LEU A 212 -10.18 -1.92 11.57
CA LEU A 212 -10.35 -0.55 11.10
C LEU A 212 -9.35 0.41 11.76
N LEU A 213 -9.10 0.24 13.05
CA LEU A 213 -8.17 1.09 13.80
C LEU A 213 -6.71 0.88 13.32
N ILE A 214 -6.27 -0.37 13.16
CA ILE A 214 -4.95 -0.67 12.56
C ILE A 214 -4.87 -0.09 11.14
N PHE A 215 -5.95 -0.20 10.36
CA PHE A 215 -6.00 0.32 9.00
C PHE A 215 -5.96 1.85 8.94
N ALA A 216 -6.53 2.55 9.93
CA ALA A 216 -6.37 4.00 10.07
C ALA A 216 -4.91 4.40 10.30
N TYR A 217 -4.18 3.64 11.12
CA TYR A 217 -2.74 3.88 11.33
C TYR A 217 -1.93 3.60 10.05
N PHE A 218 -2.32 2.60 9.26
CA PHE A 218 -1.80 2.40 7.90
C PHE A 218 -2.10 3.60 6.98
N GLY A 219 -3.32 4.15 7.06
CA GLY A 219 -3.70 5.40 6.39
C GLY A 219 -2.79 6.58 6.76
N ALA A 220 -2.45 6.72 8.04
CA ALA A 220 -1.55 7.76 8.51
C ALA A 220 -0.11 7.58 7.98
N LEU A 221 0.42 6.35 7.91
CA LEU A 221 1.73 6.10 7.30
C LEU A 221 1.71 6.35 5.79
N THR A 222 0.68 5.89 5.09
CA THR A 222 0.54 6.09 3.63
C THR A 222 0.32 7.55 3.26
N TYR A 223 -0.11 8.40 4.19
CA TYR A 223 -0.21 9.84 3.96
C TYR A 223 1.14 10.51 3.67
N ALA A 224 2.26 9.93 4.14
CA ALA A 224 3.60 10.39 3.74
C ALA A 224 3.84 10.25 2.23
N LEU A 225 3.10 9.36 1.56
CA LEU A 225 3.22 9.06 0.13
C LEU A 225 2.27 9.89 -0.74
N ASP A 226 1.51 10.80 -0.14
CA ASP A 226 0.50 11.62 -0.81
C ASP A 226 1.08 12.56 -1.88
N GLY A 227 2.41 12.76 -1.92
CA GLY A 227 3.09 13.48 -3.01
C GLY A 227 3.21 12.69 -4.32
N PHE A 228 2.98 11.38 -4.31
CA PHE A 228 2.92 10.58 -5.53
C PHE A 228 1.53 10.67 -6.15
N TRP A 229 1.45 11.02 -7.43
CA TRP A 229 0.17 11.24 -8.13
C TRP A 229 -0.83 10.08 -8.03
N PHE A 230 -0.35 8.84 -7.94
CA PHE A 230 -1.19 7.63 -7.83
C PHE A 230 -1.59 7.32 -6.38
N MET A 231 -0.96 7.96 -5.39
CA MET A 231 -1.23 7.82 -3.95
C MET A 231 -2.01 9.00 -3.36
N GLU A 232 -2.20 10.08 -4.13
CA GLU A 232 -2.90 11.27 -3.68
C GLU A 232 -4.29 10.92 -3.10
N GLY A 233 -4.53 11.41 -1.89
CA GLY A 233 -5.79 11.26 -1.17
C GLY A 233 -6.02 9.90 -0.51
N TRP A 234 -5.17 8.90 -0.72
CA TRP A 234 -5.35 7.56 -0.13
C TRP A 234 -5.28 7.59 1.39
N GLY A 235 -4.16 8.06 1.95
CA GLY A 235 -3.95 8.05 3.41
C GLY A 235 -5.04 8.81 4.17
N ARG A 236 -5.39 10.02 3.69
CA ARG A 236 -6.49 10.82 4.24
C ARG A 236 -7.83 10.10 4.13
N SER A 237 -8.16 9.53 2.97
CA SER A 237 -9.43 8.82 2.78
C SER A 237 -9.56 7.60 3.69
N ILE A 238 -8.47 6.84 3.87
CA ILE A 238 -8.45 5.68 4.76
C ILE A 238 -8.76 6.11 6.20
N VAL A 239 -8.06 7.12 6.72
CA VAL A 239 -8.27 7.61 8.10
C VAL A 239 -9.70 8.11 8.29
N VAL A 240 -10.22 8.91 7.34
CA VAL A 240 -11.59 9.45 7.41
C VAL A 240 -12.64 8.34 7.37
N ILE A 241 -12.52 7.38 6.45
CA ILE A 241 -13.49 6.28 6.36
C ILE A 241 -13.43 5.38 7.60
N ALA A 242 -12.24 5.09 8.13
CA ALA A 242 -12.09 4.33 9.36
C ALA A 242 -12.76 5.06 10.55
N ASP A 243 -12.55 6.38 10.67
CA ASP A 243 -13.17 7.20 11.70
C ASP A 243 -14.70 7.19 11.64
N GLU A 244 -15.26 7.40 10.44
CA GLU A 244 -16.71 7.36 10.19
C GLU A 244 -17.35 6.03 10.61
N LEU A 245 -16.60 4.92 10.50
CA LEU A 245 -17.09 3.57 10.80
C LEU A 245 -16.91 3.17 12.27
N LEU A 246 -15.84 3.65 12.91
CA LEU A 246 -15.55 3.37 14.32
C LEU A 246 -16.48 4.16 15.26
N GLY A 247 -16.78 5.42 14.92
CA GLY A 247 -17.58 6.31 15.77
C GLY A 247 -16.84 6.80 17.03
N GLY A 248 -17.49 7.67 17.79
CA GLY A 248 -16.82 8.50 18.81
C GLY A 248 -16.20 7.75 20.00
N TYR A 249 -16.58 6.50 20.27
CA TYR A 249 -15.92 5.69 21.31
C TYR A 249 -14.41 5.54 21.05
N TYR A 250 -14.01 5.51 19.77
CA TYR A 250 -12.61 5.30 19.38
C TYR A 250 -11.80 6.59 19.21
N ASP A 251 -12.40 7.77 19.43
CA ASP A 251 -11.76 9.07 19.18
C ASP A 251 -10.40 9.23 19.85
N ARG A 252 -10.25 8.69 21.08
CA ARG A 252 -8.98 8.75 21.82
C ARG A 252 -7.83 8.06 21.09
N TRP A 253 -8.10 6.96 20.38
CA TRP A 253 -7.11 6.21 19.62
C TRP A 253 -6.99 6.72 18.17
N MET A 254 -8.08 7.25 17.61
CA MET A 254 -8.08 7.89 16.29
C MET A 254 -7.41 9.26 16.27
N LYS A 255 -7.11 9.84 17.45
CA LYS A 255 -6.44 11.14 17.56
C LYS A 255 -5.12 11.21 16.77
N TRP A 256 -4.22 10.26 16.96
CA TRP A 256 -2.92 10.30 16.28
C TRP A 256 -3.05 10.21 14.74
N PRO A 257 -3.81 9.25 14.17
CA PRO A 257 -4.05 9.25 12.72
C PRO A 257 -4.66 10.55 12.19
N LYS A 258 -5.64 11.13 12.90
CA LYS A 258 -6.28 12.40 12.54
C LYS A 258 -5.30 13.56 12.56
N ASP A 259 -4.46 13.64 13.58
CA ASP A 259 -3.45 14.69 13.72
C ASP A 259 -2.46 14.61 12.55
N ILE A 260 -1.97 13.41 12.18
CA ILE A 260 -1.03 13.22 11.06
C ILE A 260 -1.60 13.73 9.72
N ILE A 261 -2.84 13.38 9.39
CA ILE A 261 -3.44 13.79 8.11
C ILE A 261 -3.84 15.28 8.07
N SER A 262 -3.81 15.97 9.21
CA SER A 262 -4.13 17.40 9.32
C SER A 262 -2.90 18.32 9.10
N ILE A 263 -1.68 17.76 9.09
CA ILE A 263 -0.42 18.54 9.06
C ILE A 263 -0.22 19.34 7.74
N LYS A 264 -0.85 18.96 6.62
CA LYS A 264 -0.69 19.69 5.33
C LYS A 264 -1.61 20.91 5.16
N ASP A 265 -2.57 21.16 6.06
CA ASP A 265 -3.48 22.30 5.90
C ASP A 265 -2.84 23.66 6.31
N CYS A 266 -1.52 23.70 6.56
CA CYS A 266 -0.79 24.89 7.05
C CYS A 266 0.22 25.52 6.08
N ILE A 267 0.39 25.03 4.85
CA ILE A 267 1.28 25.69 3.87
C ILE A 267 0.59 25.73 2.50
N ILE A 268 -0.04 26.88 2.21
CA ILE A 268 -0.42 27.35 0.86
C ILE A 268 0.62 28.38 0.45
#